data_AF-A0A7W0G2F5-F1
#
_entry.id   AF-A0A7W0G2F5-F1
#
_cell.length_a   1.000
_cell.length_b   1.000
_cell.length_c   1.000
_cell.angle_alpha   90.00
_cell.angle_beta   90.00
_cell.angle_gamma   90.00
#
_symmetry.space_group_name_H-M   'P 1'
#
loop_
_entity.id
_entity.type
_entity.pdbx_description
1 polymer ?
#
loop_
_entity_poly.entity_id
_entity_poly.type
_entity_poly.pdbx_seq_one_letter_code
_entity_poly.pdbx_strand_id
1 'polypeptide(L)' 'VWPHRWTPGSTIVMATDGLSAKWDPSAYPDLLPRSPQLLAGVLLRDFSRTSDDATVLVYR' A
#
# COMPACT_ATOMS: atom_id res chain seq x y z
N VAL A 1 -7.63 -21.87 -7.45
CA VAL A 1 -7.71 -20.61 -6.66
C VAL A 1 -7.07 -20.87 -5.31
N TRP A 2 -5.96 -20.23 -4.97
CA TRP A 2 -5.36 -20.36 -3.63
C TRP A 2 -6.08 -19.40 -2.68
N PRO A 3 -6.79 -19.89 -1.66
CA PRO A 3 -7.43 -19.00 -0.70
C PRO A 3 -6.36 -18.41 0.21
N HIS A 4 -6.15 -17.10 0.12
CA HIS A 4 -5.38 -16.37 1.12
C HIS A 4 -6.34 -15.95 2.24
N ARG A 5 -6.11 -16.42 3.47
CA ARG A 5 -6.94 -16.07 4.63
C ARG A 5 -6.46 -14.76 5.22
N TRP A 6 -7.33 -13.75 5.25
CA TRP A 6 -7.10 -12.52 6.02
C TRP A 6 -7.51 -12.74 7.48
N THR A 7 -6.64 -12.38 8.40
CA THR A 7 -6.86 -12.42 9.85
C THR A 7 -7.04 -11.02 10.42
N PRO A 8 -7.64 -10.84 11.61
CA PRO A 8 -7.68 -9.55 12.28
C PRO A 8 -6.28 -8.92 12.36
N GLY A 9 -6.16 -7.65 11.98
CA GLY A 9 -4.88 -6.94 11.88
C GLY A 9 -4.16 -7.07 10.53
N SER A 10 -4.68 -7.89 9.61
CA SER A 10 -4.19 -7.92 8.22
C SER A 10 -4.35 -6.55 7.57
N THR A 11 -3.39 -6.17 6.74
CA THR A 11 -3.47 -4.97 5.92
C THR A 11 -3.43 -5.39 4.46
N ILE A 12 -4.42 -4.96 3.70
CA ILE A 12 -4.50 -5.20 2.26
C ILE A 12 -4.14 -3.91 1.56
N VAL A 13 -3.16 -3.99 0.65
CA VAL A 13 -2.79 -2.90 -0.24
C VAL A 13 -3.09 -3.37 -1.66
N MET A 14 -3.95 -2.63 -2.36
CA MET A 14 -4.18 -2.81 -3.79
C MET A 14 -3.75 -1.53 -4.50
N ALA A 15 -3.07 -1.67 -5.63
CA ALA A 15 -2.56 -0.55 -6.39
C ALA A 15 -2.70 -0.80 -7.90
N THR A 16 -2.85 0.28 -8.67
CA THR A 16 -2.70 0.24 -10.13
C THR A 16 -1.22 0.15 -10.51
N ASP A 17 -0.94 -0.14 -11.77
CA ASP A 17 0.42 -0.25 -12.34
C ASP A 17 1.15 1.09 -12.47
N GLY A 18 0.43 2.21 -12.35
CA GLY A 18 1.01 3.53 -12.11
C GLY A 18 1.77 3.65 -10.78
N LEU A 19 1.58 2.72 -9.83
CA LEU A 19 2.40 2.62 -8.62
C LEU A 19 3.57 1.64 -8.81
N SER A 20 4.78 2.07 -8.51
CA SER A 20 5.96 1.19 -8.45
C SER A 20 5.78 0.11 -7.38
N ALA A 21 6.10 -1.15 -7.70
CA ALA A 21 6.06 -2.26 -6.74
C ALA A 21 7.30 -2.34 -5.83
N LYS A 22 8.17 -1.31 -5.82
CA LYS A 22 9.44 -1.30 -5.09
C LYS A 22 9.33 -0.76 -3.65
N TRP A 23 8.13 -0.65 -3.11
CA TRP A 23 7.94 -0.21 -1.74
C TRP A 23 8.23 -1.32 -0.74
N ASP A 24 8.82 -0.94 0.38
CA ASP A 24 9.07 -1.81 1.52
C ASP A 24 8.41 -1.17 2.77
N PRO A 25 7.37 -1.79 3.35
CA PRO A 25 6.73 -1.26 4.54
C PRO A 25 7.68 -1.15 5.75
N SER A 26 8.76 -1.93 5.78
CA SER A 26 9.77 -1.87 6.84
C SER A 26 10.66 -0.63 6.76
N ALA A 27 10.72 0.01 5.58
CA ALA A 27 11.42 1.29 5.40
C ALA A 27 10.73 2.46 6.12
N TYR A 28 9.49 2.27 6.58
CA TYR A 28 8.73 3.23 7.36
C TYR A 28 8.36 2.65 8.73
N PRO A 29 9.27 2.71 9.72
CA PRO A 29 8.98 2.27 11.08
C PRO A 29 7.68 2.87 11.61
N ASP A 30 6.88 2.05 12.28
CA ASP A 30 5.58 2.41 12.85
C ASP A 30 4.51 2.91 11.89
N LEU A 31 4.73 2.91 10.57
CA LEU A 31 3.72 3.39 9.62
C LEU A 31 2.56 2.39 9.49
N LEU A 32 2.86 1.09 9.42
CA LEU A 32 1.85 0.05 9.33
C LEU A 32 0.76 0.21 10.41
N PRO A 33 1.03 0.28 11.72
CA PRO A 33 -0.03 0.39 12.73
C PRO A 33 -0.85 1.69 12.69
N ARG A 34 -0.50 2.69 11.86
CA ARG A 34 -1.26 3.95 11.73
C ARG A 34 -2.50 3.79 10.85
N SER A 35 -3.16 4.93 10.59
CA SER A 35 -4.31 5.04 9.69
C SER A 35 -3.99 4.45 8.30
N PRO A 36 -4.90 3.63 7.73
CA PRO A 36 -4.81 3.18 6.34
C PRO A 36 -4.64 4.32 5.33
N GLN A 37 -5.25 5.48 5.59
CA GLN A 37 -5.16 6.65 4.71
C GLN A 37 -3.74 7.24 4.69
N LEU A 38 -3.03 7.18 5.83
CA LEU A 38 -1.65 7.64 5.91
C LEU A 38 -0.74 6.71 5.10
N LEU A 39 -0.92 5.40 5.21
CA LEU A 39 -0.19 4.43 4.40
C LEU A 39 -0.45 4.65 2.90
N ALA A 40 -1.72 4.84 2.51
CA ALA A 40 -2.08 5.12 1.12
C ALA A 40 -1.41 6.40 0.60
N GLY A 41 -1.42 7.47 1.41
CA GLY A 41 -0.80 8.75 1.06
C GLY A 41 0.73 8.66 0.91
N VAL A 42 1.41 7.93 1.80
CA VAL A 42 2.86 7.68 1.68
C VAL A 42 3.18 6.89 0.42
N LEU A 43 2.41 5.84 0.14
CA LEU A 43 2.61 5.04 -1.06
C LEU A 43 2.46 5.87 -2.34
N LEU A 44 1.37 6.64 -2.44
CA LEU A 44 1.15 7.53 -3.58
C LEU A 44 2.25 8.58 -3.71
N ARG A 45 2.69 9.21 -2.61
CA ARG A 45 3.71 10.26 -2.67
C ARG A 45 5.07 9.72 -3.15
N ASP A 46 5.49 8.58 -2.62
CA ASP A 46 6.88 8.14 -2.75
C ASP A 46 7.09 7.12 -3.89
N PHE A 47 6.03 6.47 -4.36
CA PHE A 47 6.13 5.37 -5.32
C PHE A 47 5.26 5.52 -6.57
N SER A 48 4.55 6.64 -6.76
CA SER A 48 3.86 6.93 -8.02
C SER A 48 4.86 7.15 -9.15
N ARG A 49 4.58 6.59 -10.32
CA ARG A 49 5.34 6.86 -11.54
C ARG A 49 4.93 8.22 -12.09
N THR A 50 5.85 8.88 -12.76
CA THR A 50 5.57 10.17 -13.43
C THR A 50 4.93 9.99 -14.81
N SER A 51 4.98 8.77 -15.35
CA SER A 51 4.53 8.46 -16.71
C SER A 51 3.07 7.99 -16.78
N ASP A 52 2.41 7.79 -15.64
CA ASP A 52 1.12 7.14 -15.53
C ASP A 52 0.39 7.54 -14.24
N ASP A 53 -0.93 7.42 -14.22
CA ASP A 53 -1.75 7.73 -13.05
C ASP A 53 -1.72 6.57 -12.04
N ALA A 54 -1.48 6.91 -10.77
CA ALA A 54 -1.43 5.94 -9.68
C ALA A 54 -2.69 6.01 -8.81
N THR A 55 -3.24 4.85 -8.45
CA THR A 55 -4.29 4.72 -7.45
C THR A 55 -3.91 3.64 -6.46
N VAL A 56 -4.16 3.90 -5.17
CA VAL A 56 -3.89 2.94 -4.07
C VAL A 56 -5.12 2.85 -3.17
N LEU A 57 -5.52 1.62 -2.85
CA LEU A 57 -6.46 1.30 -1.78
C LEU A 57 -5.71 0.60 -0.64
N VAL A 58 -5.92 1.07 0.57
CA VAL A 58 -5.47 0.38 1.79
C VAL A 58 -6.69 0.04 2.65
N TYR A 59 -6.80 -1.23 3.04
CA TYR A 59 -7.86 -1.74 3.90
C TYR A 59 -7.29 -2.49 5.11
N ARG A 60 -7.94 -2.35 6.26
CA ARG A 60 -7.64 -3.06 7.51
C ARG A 60 -8.93 -3.36 8.26
#